data_AF-A0A7X6LV83-F1
#
_entry.id   AF-A0A7X6LV83-F1
#
_cell.length_a   1.000
_cell.length_b   1.000
_cell.length_c   1.000
_cell.angle_alpha   90.00
_cell.angle_beta   90.00
_cell.angle_gamma   90.00
#
_symmetry.space_group_name_H-M   'P 1'
#
loop_
_entity.id
_entity.type
_entity.pdbx_description
1 polymer ?
#
loop_
_entity_poly.entity_id
_entity_poly.type
_entity_poly.pdbx_seq_one_letter_code
_entity_poly.pdbx_strand_id
1 'polypeptide(L)' 'MDEFAWGAYAPIRQERGLLRSEYTADTLRGHYGLPPVESRFAADPPISA' A
#
# COMPACT_ATOMS: atom_id res chain seq x y z
N MET A 1 20.74 -4.83 16.56
CA MET A 1 19.42 -5.32 16.10
C MET A 1 19.57 -6.82 16.04
N ASP A 2 19.22 -7.48 17.14
CA ASP A 2 19.26 -8.94 17.21
C ASP A 2 18.40 -9.54 16.10
N GLU A 3 18.70 -10.80 15.80
CA GLU A 3 17.99 -11.77 14.97
C GLU A 3 16.53 -11.96 15.44
N PHE A 4 15.79 -10.87 15.59
CA PHE A 4 14.37 -10.86 15.82
C PHE A 4 13.75 -11.34 14.53
N ALA A 5 13.70 -12.67 14.36
CA ALA A 5 12.71 -13.56 13.75
C ALA A 5 11.74 -13.01 12.69
N TRP A 6 12.03 -11.89 12.04
CA TRP A 6 11.20 -11.19 11.08
C TRP A 6 11.02 -12.04 9.83
N GLY A 7 12.08 -12.76 9.43
CA GLY A 7 12.01 -13.76 8.35
C GLY A 7 11.28 -15.05 8.74
N ALA A 8 11.41 -15.52 9.98
CA ALA A 8 10.79 -16.78 10.42
C ALA A 8 9.27 -16.69 10.58
N TYR A 9 8.74 -15.52 10.93
CA TYR A 9 7.30 -15.33 11.12
C TYR A 9 6.53 -15.00 9.83
N ALA A 10 7.22 -14.58 8.76
CA ALA A 10 6.54 -14.24 7.51
C ALA A 10 5.87 -15.45 6.83
N PRO A 11 6.50 -16.64 6.70
CA PRO A 11 5.86 -17.82 6.10
C PRO A 11 4.58 -18.25 6.84
N ILE A 12 4.65 -18.44 8.16
CA ILE A 12 3.50 -18.90 8.96
C ILE A 12 2.33 -17.91 8.97
N ARG A 13 2.60 -16.60 8.82
CA ARG A 13 1.55 -15.59 8.71
C ARG A 13 0.88 -15.59 7.34
N GLN A 14 1.61 -15.88 6.27
CA GLN A 14 1.03 -16.05 4.94
C GLN A 14 0.18 -17.31 4.86
N GLU A 15 0.68 -18.46 5.35
CA GLU A 15 -0.07 -19.73 5.40
C GLU A 15 -1.40 -19.59 6.16
N ARG A 16 -1.43 -18.75 7.19
CA ARG A 16 -2.62 -18.48 8.01
C ARG A 16 -3.52 -17.36 7.46
N GLY A 17 -3.18 -16.76 6.31
CA GLY A 17 -3.93 -15.65 5.73
C GLY A 17 -3.84 -14.33 6.52
N LEU A 18 -2.88 -14.22 7.45
CA LEU A 18 -2.65 -13.02 8.27
C LEU A 18 -1.71 -12.02 7.60
N LEU A 19 -1.04 -12.42 6.52
CA LEU A 19 -0.15 -11.60 5.71
C LEU A 19 -0.35 -11.93 4.24
N ARG A 20 -0.36 -10.91 3.38
CA ARG A 20 -0.43 -11.11 1.93
C ARG A 20 0.89 -11.66 1.39
N SER A 21 0.78 -12.49 0.36
CA SER A 21 1.92 -13.01 -0.42
C SER A 21 2.33 -12.12 -1.58
N GLU A 22 1.36 -11.40 -2.14
CA GLU A 22 1.57 -10.52 -3.28
C GLU A 22 0.93 -9.16 -3.02
N TYR A 23 1.60 -8.13 -3.52
CA TYR A 23 1.14 -6.76 -3.51
C TYR A 23 0.92 -6.29 -4.95
N THR A 24 -0.33 -6.07 -5.32
CA THR A 24 -0.73 -5.75 -6.71
C THR A 24 -0.92 -4.25 -6.96
N ALA A 25 -0.82 -3.42 -5.92
CA ALA A 25 -0.99 -1.98 -6.05
C ALA A 25 0.37 -1.30 -6.20
N ASP A 26 0.44 -0.22 -6.96
CA ASP A 26 1.69 0.51 -7.18
C ASP A 26 1.86 1.70 -6.23
N THR A 27 0.91 1.89 -5.30
CA THR A 27 0.94 2.97 -4.33
C THR A 27 0.84 2.44 -2.91
N LEU A 28 1.49 3.14 -1.98
CA LEU A 28 1.41 2.83 -0.55
C LEU A 28 -0.05 2.79 -0.07
N ARG A 29 -0.86 3.77 -0.49
CA ARG A 29 -2.30 3.81 -0.18
C ARG A 29 -3.04 2.58 -0.70
N GLY A 30 -2.75 2.17 -1.94
CA GLY A 30 -3.32 0.97 -2.53
C GLY A 30 -2.97 -0.30 -1.76
N HIS A 31 -1.73 -0.44 -1.26
CA HIS A 31 -1.36 -1.57 -0.39
C HIS A 31 -2.21 -1.64 0.88
N TYR A 32 -2.55 -0.47 1.45
CA TYR A 32 -3.40 -0.36 2.64
C TYR A 32 -4.91 -0.38 2.34
N GLY A 33 -5.34 -0.51 1.07
CA GLY A 33 -6.75 -0.45 0.69
C GLY A 33 -7.39 0.93 0.90
N LEU A 34 -6.57 1.98 0.96
CA LEU A 34 -7.04 3.35 1.10
C LEU A 34 -7.40 3.91 -0.29
N PRO A 35 -8.53 4.65 -0.41
CA PRO A 35 -8.91 5.25 -1.68
C PRO A 35 -7.88 6.32 -2.12
N PRO A 36 -7.82 6.69 -3.41
CA PRO A 36 -7.06 7.87 -3.84
C PRO A 36 -7.56 9.13 -3.14
N VAL A 37 -6.68 10.13 -2.99
CA VAL A 37 -7.04 11.45 -2.46
C VAL A 37 -6.96 12.43 -3.62
N GLU A 38 -8.09 12.97 -4.01
CA GLU A 38 -8.15 13.96 -5.07
C GLU A 38 -7.50 15.28 -4.62
N SER A 39 -6.80 15.93 -5.54
CA SER A 39 -6.26 17.25 -5.28
C SER A 39 -7.40 18.26 -5.16
N ARG A 40 -7.37 19.07 -4.09
CA ARG A 40 -8.33 20.17 -3.89
C ARG A 40 -8.27 21.26 -4.97
N PHE A 41 -7.20 21.27 -5.76
CA PHE A 41 -6.94 22.24 -6.83
C PHE A 41 -7.07 21.61 -8.23
N ALA A 42 -7.47 20.34 -8.34
CA ALA A 42 -7.62 19.69 -9.66
C ALA A 42 -8.74 20.29 -10.52
N ALA A 43 -9.61 21.13 -9.93
CA ALA A 43 -10.73 21.76 -10.60
C ALA A 43 -10.43 23.14 -11.18
N ASP A 44 -9.17 23.47 -11.49
CA ASP A 44 -8.91 24.66 -12.30
C ASP A 44 -9.15 24.33 -13.78
N PRO A 45 -10.14 24.95 -14.44
CA PRO A 45 -10.26 24.85 -15.88
C PRO A 45 -8.98 25.35 -16.54
N PRO A 46 -8.61 24.83 -17.72
CA PRO A 46 -7.41 25.29 -18.42
C PRO A 46 -7.47 26.82 -18.55
N ILE A 47 -6.39 27.50 -18.16
CA ILE A 47 -6.25 28.94 -18.38
C ILE A 47 -6.37 29.17 -19.89
N SER A 48 -7.51 29.68 -20.36
CA SER A 48 -7.66 30.10 -21.74
C SER A 48 -6.74 31.31 -21.97
N ALA A 49 -5.78 31.14 -22.86
CA ALA A 49 -4.94 32.19 -23.41
C ALA A 49 -5.68 33.02 -24.47
#